data_AF-A0A8E5NQM1-F1
#
_entry.id   AF-A0A8E5NQM1-F1
#
_cell.length_a   1.000
_cell.length_b   1.000
_cell.length_c   1.000
_cell.angle_alpha   90.00
_cell.angle_beta   90.00
_cell.angle_gamma   90.00
#
_symmetry.space_group_name_H-M   'P 1'
#
loop_
_entity.id
_entity.type
_entity.pdbx_description
1 polymer ?
#
loop_
_entity_poly.entity_id
_entity_poly.type
_entity_poly.pdbx_seq_one_letter_code
_entity_poly.pdbx_strand_id
1 'polypeptide(L)'
;RYYLNHDEGFVSCVYWNNLYFITGTDIVRCIVYKFEHFGRKIIDRKKFEEGIFSDLRNLKCGTDAILEPPRSEFLEFLFKNSCLRTQKKQKVFFWFNVPHDKLMADALERDLKKEKLGQNPTTISHREPALSFEYDESSSLYAQLSKHMETSKKVND
;
A
#
# COMPACT_ATOMS: atom_id res chain seq x y z
N ARG A 1 0.20 9.78 -15.11
CA ARG A 1 1.12 8.96 -14.29
C ARG A 1 1.71 9.85 -13.21
N TYR A 2 1.95 9.32 -12.03
CA TYR A 2 2.56 10.02 -10.90
C TYR A 2 3.89 9.36 -10.57
N TYR A 3 4.96 10.14 -10.49
CA TYR A 3 6.28 9.64 -10.10
C TYR A 3 6.38 9.60 -8.57
N LEU A 4 6.83 8.47 -8.04
CA LEU A 4 7.04 8.28 -6.60
C LEU A 4 8.50 8.60 -6.25
N ASN A 5 9.42 7.70 -6.62
CA ASN A 5 10.85 7.84 -6.41
C ASN A 5 11.61 6.96 -7.43
N HIS A 6 12.94 6.94 -7.33
CA HIS A 6 13.79 6.18 -8.24
C HIS A 6 13.53 4.67 -8.18
N ASP A 7 13.16 4.14 -7.01
CA ASP A 7 13.06 2.71 -6.75
C ASP A 7 11.70 2.13 -7.15
N GLU A 8 10.60 2.82 -6.82
CA GLU A 8 9.24 2.38 -7.12
C GLU A 8 8.72 2.91 -8.47
N GLY A 9 9.31 3.99 -8.98
CA GLY A 9 9.01 4.55 -10.29
C GLY A 9 7.66 5.24 -10.37
N PHE A 10 6.84 4.87 -11.36
CA PHE A 10 5.56 5.53 -11.63
C PHE A 10 4.36 4.69 -11.19
N VAL A 11 3.32 5.40 -10.76
CA VAL A 11 1.95 4.91 -10.58
C VAL A 11 1.06 5.46 -11.69
N SER A 12 0.22 4.61 -12.28
CA SER A 12 -0.67 4.97 -13.37
C SER A 12 -2.12 5.08 -12.89
N CYS A 13 -2.68 6.30 -12.98
CA CYS A 13 -4.13 6.49 -12.96
C CYS A 13 -4.64 6.22 -14.38
N VAL A 14 -5.48 5.19 -14.53
CA VAL A 14 -5.94 4.71 -15.83
C VAL A 14 -7.40 5.10 -16.03
N TYR A 15 -7.69 5.90 -17.04
CA TYR A 15 -9.04 6.24 -17.44
C TYR A 15 -9.57 5.23 -18.47
N TRP A 16 -10.71 4.61 -18.18
CA TRP A 16 -11.35 3.62 -19.05
C TRP A 16 -12.86 3.59 -18.80
N ASN A 17 -13.69 3.53 -19.85
CA ASN A 17 -15.17 3.49 -19.74
C ASN A 17 -15.76 4.49 -18.73
N ASN A 18 -15.32 5.75 -18.80
CA ASN A 18 -15.73 6.86 -17.93
C ASN A 18 -15.44 6.67 -16.43
N LEU A 19 -14.53 5.77 -16.07
CA LEU A 19 -14.07 5.52 -14.71
C LEU A 19 -12.54 5.59 -14.63
N TYR A 20 -12.03 5.79 -13.42
CA TYR A 20 -10.60 5.81 -13.12
C TYR A 20 -10.20 4.57 -12.34
N PHE A 21 -9.07 3.98 -12.72
CA PHE A 21 -8.58 2.71 -12.21
C PHE A 21 -7.12 2.78 -11.76
N ILE A 22 -6.77 1.89 -10.83
CA ILE A 22 -5.42 1.61 -10.38
C ILE A 22 -5.19 0.10 -10.32
N THR A 23 -3.98 -0.36 -10.67
CA THR A 23 -3.62 -1.78 -10.60
C THR A 23 -3.14 -2.16 -9.21
N GLY A 24 -3.29 -3.44 -8.83
CA GLY A 24 -2.80 -3.94 -7.54
C GLY A 24 -1.30 -3.68 -7.35
N THR A 25 -0.50 -3.81 -8.42
CA THR A 25 0.94 -3.49 -8.39
C THR A 25 1.21 -2.02 -8.09
N ASP A 26 0.44 -1.11 -8.69
CA ASP A 26 0.60 0.32 -8.41
C ASP A 26 0.12 0.70 -7.00
N ILE A 27 -0.89 0.00 -6.46
CA ILE A 27 -1.27 0.16 -5.04
C ILE A 27 -0.11 -0.27 -4.14
N VAL A 28 0.51 -1.43 -4.39
CA VAL A 28 1.68 -1.90 -3.64
C VAL A 28 2.80 -0.85 -3.63
N ARG A 29 3.13 -0.27 -4.79
CA ARG A 29 4.13 0.82 -4.89
C ARG A 29 3.79 2.01 -4.01
N CYS A 30 2.52 2.44 -4.00
CA CYS A 30 2.07 3.51 -3.11
C CYS A 30 2.30 3.17 -1.63
N ILE A 31 2.04 1.93 -1.22
CA ILE A 31 2.23 1.51 0.17
C ILE A 31 3.72 1.38 0.52
N VAL A 32 4.55 0.83 -0.37
CA VAL A 32 6.02 0.79 -0.20
C VAL A 32 6.56 2.20 0.02
N TYR A 33 6.21 3.13 -0.88
CA TYR A 33 6.61 4.52 -0.79
C TYR A 33 6.20 5.17 0.55
N LYS A 34 4.97 4.90 1.01
CA LYS A 34 4.49 5.39 2.32
C LYS A 34 5.27 4.83 3.49
N PHE A 35 5.64 3.54 3.47
CA PHE A 35 6.48 2.94 4.52
C PHE A 35 7.86 3.59 4.57
N GLU A 36 8.49 3.79 3.42
CA GLU A 36 9.79 4.45 3.33
C GLU A 36 9.72 5.89 3.87
N HIS A 37 8.67 6.63 3.54
CA HIS A 37 8.43 7.99 4.03
C HIS A 37 8.10 8.06 5.52
N PHE A 38 7.44 7.04 6.06
CA PHE A 38 7.24 6.89 7.50
C PHE A 38 8.54 6.54 8.25
N GLY A 39 9.60 6.17 7.52
CA GLY A 39 10.90 5.84 8.10
C GLY A 39 11.11 4.35 8.35
N ARG A 40 10.33 3.47 7.70
CA ARG A 40 10.51 2.01 7.76
C ARG A 40 11.13 1.47 6.48
N LYS A 41 12.15 0.63 6.62
CA LYS A 41 12.80 -0.08 5.52
C LYS A 41 12.19 -1.46 5.35
N ILE A 42 11.86 -1.84 4.12
CA ILE A 42 11.38 -3.19 3.79
C ILE A 42 12.56 -4.16 3.74
N ILE A 43 12.52 -5.21 4.55
CA ILE A 43 13.58 -6.25 4.63
C ILE A 43 13.16 -7.58 4.00
N ASP A 44 11.85 -7.84 3.90
CA ASP A 44 11.28 -8.99 3.17
C ASP A 44 10.19 -8.49 2.20
N ARG A 45 10.64 -8.04 1.02
CA ARG A 45 9.76 -7.45 0.00
C ARG A 45 8.67 -8.42 -0.45
N LYS A 46 9.01 -9.71 -0.62
CA LYS A 46 8.05 -10.71 -1.09
C LYS A 46 6.89 -10.88 -0.10
N LYS A 47 7.18 -11.10 1.18
CA LYS A 47 6.12 -11.25 2.19
C LYS A 47 5.35 -9.97 2.43
N PHE A 48 6.01 -8.81 2.33
CA PHE A 48 5.35 -7.52 2.41
C PHE A 48 4.29 -7.38 1.31
N GLU A 49 4.68 -7.61 0.06
CA GLU A 49 3.76 -7.56 -1.09
C GLU A 49 2.63 -8.58 -0.97
N GLU A 50 2.92 -9.82 -0.55
CA GLU A 50 1.90 -10.84 -0.27
C GLU A 50 0.88 -10.39 0.79
N GLY A 51 1.35 -9.68 1.82
CA GLY A 51 0.49 -9.06 2.85
C GLY A 51 -0.45 -8.01 2.25
N ILE A 52 0.07 -7.07 1.47
CA ILE A 52 -0.76 -6.04 0.82
C ILE A 52 -1.75 -6.68 -0.16
N PHE A 53 -1.32 -7.65 -0.98
CA PHE A 53 -2.23 -8.38 -1.86
C PHE A 53 -3.29 -9.16 -1.08
N SER A 54 -2.97 -9.65 0.13
CA SER A 54 -3.95 -10.25 1.03
C SER A 54 -5.03 -9.26 1.43
N ASP A 55 -4.65 -8.05 1.83
CA ASP A 55 -5.59 -7.03 2.28
C ASP A 55 -6.47 -6.53 1.12
N LEU A 56 -5.89 -6.41 -0.09
CA LEU A 56 -6.62 -6.08 -1.32
C LEU A 56 -7.69 -7.10 -1.71
N ARG A 57 -7.66 -8.33 -1.17
CA ARG A 57 -8.75 -9.29 -1.38
C ARG A 57 -10.06 -8.84 -0.74
N ASN A 58 -10.00 -8.05 0.34
CA ASN A 58 -11.18 -7.59 1.07
C ASN A 58 -12.01 -6.55 0.30
N LEU A 59 -11.42 -5.86 -0.68
CA LEU A 59 -12.12 -4.90 -1.55
C LEU A 59 -13.06 -5.64 -2.51
N LYS A 60 -14.34 -5.31 -2.58
CA LYS A 60 -15.34 -6.12 -3.29
C LYS A 60 -15.39 -5.82 -4.78
N CYS A 61 -15.53 -6.86 -5.60
CA CYS A 61 -15.83 -6.68 -7.02
C CYS A 61 -17.24 -6.07 -7.19
N GLY A 62 -17.39 -5.11 -8.09
CA GLY A 62 -18.62 -4.35 -8.31
C GLY A 62 -18.75 -3.09 -7.43
N THR A 63 -18.03 -3.03 -6.31
CA THR A 63 -18.03 -1.85 -5.42
C THR A 63 -16.68 -1.13 -5.43
N ASP A 64 -15.59 -1.85 -5.24
CA ASP A 64 -14.24 -1.28 -5.08
C ASP A 64 -13.33 -1.61 -6.25
N ALA A 65 -13.69 -2.63 -7.04
CA ALA A 65 -12.89 -3.18 -8.10
C ALA A 65 -13.75 -3.85 -9.17
N ILE A 66 -13.13 -4.16 -10.30
CA ILE A 66 -13.65 -5.07 -11.32
C ILE A 66 -12.69 -6.25 -11.51
N LEU A 67 -13.22 -7.35 -12.02
CA LEU A 67 -12.46 -8.55 -12.32
C LEU A 67 -12.38 -8.74 -13.83
N GLU A 68 -11.24 -8.37 -14.41
CA GLU A 68 -11.01 -8.44 -15.85
C GLU A 68 -10.57 -9.85 -16.26
N PRO A 69 -11.27 -10.50 -17.20
CA PRO A 69 -10.87 -11.80 -17.71
C PRO A 69 -9.58 -11.68 -18.55
N PRO A 70 -8.85 -12.79 -18.75
CA PRO A 70 -7.74 -12.81 -19.70
C PRO A 70 -8.19 -12.29 -21.08
N ARG A 71 -7.32 -11.52 -21.74
CA ARG A 71 -7.52 -10.99 -23.11
C ARG A 71 -8.72 -10.03 -23.28
N SER A 72 -9.26 -9.44 -22.20
CA SER A 72 -10.19 -8.32 -22.38
C SER A 72 -9.46 -7.11 -22.97
N GLU A 73 -10.18 -6.27 -23.72
CA GLU A 73 -9.59 -5.04 -24.30
C GLU A 73 -8.95 -4.15 -23.23
N PHE A 74 -9.60 -4.05 -22.07
CA PHE A 74 -9.06 -3.27 -20.96
C PHE A 74 -7.76 -3.87 -20.42
N LEU A 75 -7.71 -5.20 -20.25
CA LEU A 75 -6.52 -5.87 -19.76
C LEU A 75 -5.35 -5.79 -20.77
N GLU A 76 -5.65 -5.91 -22.07
CA GLU A 76 -4.67 -5.68 -23.12
C GLU A 76 -4.15 -4.25 -23.12
N PHE A 77 -5.04 -3.26 -22.95
CA PHE A 77 -4.66 -1.86 -22.82
C PHE A 77 -3.70 -1.64 -21.65
N LEU A 78 -4.03 -2.18 -20.47
CA LEU A 78 -3.17 -2.09 -19.28
C LEU A 78 -1.80 -2.74 -19.51
N PHE A 79 -1.77 -3.90 -20.17
CA PHE A 79 -0.52 -4.61 -20.49
C PHE A 79 0.34 -3.84 -21.50
N LYS A 80 -0.25 -3.33 -22.60
CA LYS A 80 0.44 -2.51 -23.62
C LYS A 80 1.04 -1.24 -23.01
N ASN A 81 0.40 -0.68 -21.99
CA ASN A 81 0.86 0.50 -21.27
C ASN A 81 1.71 0.19 -20.04
N SER A 82 2.21 -1.05 -19.90
CA SER A 82 3.08 -1.50 -18.79
C SER A 82 2.51 -1.28 -17.39
N CYS A 83 1.18 -1.20 -17.26
CA CYS A 83 0.51 -1.12 -15.96
C CYS A 83 0.40 -2.50 -15.28
N LEU A 84 0.59 -3.57 -16.05
CA LEU A 84 0.55 -4.97 -15.60
C LEU A 84 1.69 -5.77 -16.25
N ARG A 85 2.14 -6.82 -15.56
CA ARG A 85 3.17 -7.76 -16.05
C ARG A 85 2.62 -9.06 -16.62
N THR A 86 1.30 -9.27 -16.54
CA THR A 86 0.64 -10.49 -16.99
C THR A 86 -0.71 -10.15 -17.63
N GLN A 87 -1.17 -11.04 -18.51
CA GLN A 87 -2.50 -11.00 -19.12
C GLN A 87 -3.43 -12.10 -18.57
N LYS A 88 -3.07 -12.71 -17.43
CA LYS A 88 -3.99 -13.55 -16.66
C LYS A 88 -5.11 -12.68 -16.08
N LYS A 89 -6.19 -13.32 -15.64
CA LYS A 89 -7.31 -12.65 -14.95
C LYS A 89 -6.76 -11.70 -13.88
N GLN A 90 -7.17 -10.43 -13.90
CA GLN A 90 -6.71 -9.42 -12.95
C GLN A 90 -7.89 -8.77 -12.25
N LYS A 91 -7.69 -8.47 -10.97
CA LYS A 91 -8.57 -7.57 -10.22
C LYS A 91 -7.98 -6.16 -10.35
N VAL A 92 -8.77 -5.23 -10.88
CA VAL A 92 -8.38 -3.84 -11.10
C VAL A 92 -9.29 -2.96 -10.26
N PHE A 93 -8.74 -1.98 -9.54
CA PHE A 93 -9.46 -1.27 -8.49
C PHE A 93 -9.91 0.09 -8.98
N PHE A 94 -11.06 0.58 -8.51
CA PHE A 94 -11.49 1.95 -8.76
C PHE A 94 -10.58 2.91 -7.99
N TRP A 95 -10.01 3.87 -8.69
CA TRP A 95 -8.99 4.79 -8.17
C TRP A 95 -9.42 5.44 -6.84
N PHE A 96 -10.67 5.89 -6.75
CA PHE A 96 -11.19 6.62 -5.58
C PHE A 96 -11.62 5.71 -4.42
N ASN A 97 -11.72 4.40 -4.62
CA ASN A 97 -12.25 3.48 -3.62
C ASN A 97 -11.15 2.71 -2.89
N VAL A 98 -9.88 2.86 -3.27
CA VAL A 98 -8.76 2.20 -2.60
C VAL A 98 -8.40 2.94 -1.31
N PRO A 99 -8.55 2.33 -0.11
CA PRO A 99 -8.27 2.99 1.16
C PRO A 99 -6.77 2.89 1.49
N HIS A 100 -5.93 3.64 0.77
CA HIS A 100 -4.46 3.55 0.89
C HIS A 100 -3.92 3.74 2.31
N ASP A 101 -4.49 4.66 3.09
CA ASP A 101 -4.06 4.89 4.49
C ASP A 101 -4.40 3.70 5.38
N LYS A 102 -5.58 3.10 5.19
CA LYS A 102 -5.97 1.90 5.92
C LYS A 102 -5.07 0.72 5.57
N LEU A 103 -4.77 0.50 4.29
CA LEU A 103 -3.85 -0.55 3.86
C LEU A 103 -2.46 -0.40 4.48
N MET A 104 -1.95 0.84 4.54
CA MET A 104 -0.69 1.13 5.21
C MET A 104 -0.78 0.84 6.72
N ALA A 105 -1.85 1.29 7.39
CA ALA A 105 -2.04 1.08 8.82
C ALA A 105 -2.15 -0.42 9.17
N ASP A 106 -2.96 -1.18 8.43
CA ASP A 106 -3.15 -2.62 8.63
C ASP A 106 -1.81 -3.38 8.42
N ALA A 107 -1.01 -2.98 7.42
CA ALA A 107 0.32 -3.54 7.20
C ALA A 107 1.31 -3.18 8.33
N LEU A 108 1.27 -1.94 8.82
CA LEU A 108 2.15 -1.45 9.87
C LEU A 108 1.83 -2.13 11.21
N GLU A 109 0.54 -2.21 11.56
CA GLU A 109 0.08 -2.89 12.77
C GLU A 109 0.54 -4.35 12.81
N ARG A 110 0.46 -5.03 11.66
CA ARG A 110 0.89 -6.43 11.54
C ARG A 110 2.38 -6.60 11.81
N ASP A 111 3.21 -5.69 11.33
CA ASP A 111 4.65 -5.74 11.58
C ASP A 111 4.99 -5.38 13.03
N LEU A 112 4.36 -4.36 13.60
CA LEU A 112 4.56 -3.98 15.00
C LEU A 112 4.13 -5.09 15.98
N LYS A 113 3.01 -5.78 15.70
CA LYS A 113 2.59 -6.97 16.47
C LYS A 113 3.63 -8.09 16.40
N LYS A 114 4.22 -8.34 15.23
CA LYS A 114 5.30 -9.33 15.09
C LYS A 114 6.54 -8.94 15.89
N GLU A 115 6.97 -7.68 15.81
CA GLU A 115 8.10 -7.15 16.57
C GLU A 115 7.88 -7.35 18.08
N LYS A 116 6.71 -6.98 18.59
CA LYS A 116 6.34 -7.15 20.00
C LYS A 116 6.34 -8.61 20.45
N LEU A 117 5.95 -9.53 19.57
CA LEU A 117 5.98 -10.98 19.81
C LEU A 117 7.35 -11.62 19.57
N GLY A 118 8.40 -10.84 19.24
CA GLY A 118 9.73 -11.36 18.93
C GLY A 118 9.78 -12.17 17.63
N GLN A 119 8.80 -12.00 16.74
CA GLN A 119 8.75 -12.64 15.42
C GLN A 119 9.37 -11.74 14.36
N ASN A 120 9.83 -12.34 13.25
CA ASN A 120 10.43 -11.58 12.15
C ASN A 120 9.37 -10.73 11.41
N PRO A 121 9.46 -9.39 11.45
CA PRO A 121 8.60 -8.52 10.66
C PRO A 121 9.05 -8.46 9.19
N THR A 122 8.26 -7.83 8.33
CA THR A 122 8.63 -7.59 6.92
C THR A 122 9.36 -6.27 6.70
N THR A 123 9.26 -5.36 7.68
CA THR A 123 9.89 -4.03 7.69
C THR A 123 10.55 -3.76 9.04
N ILE A 124 11.52 -2.84 9.07
CA ILE A 124 12.18 -2.37 10.30
C ILE A 124 12.19 -0.85 10.34
N SER A 125 12.06 -0.27 11.54
CA SER A 125 12.26 1.17 11.73
C SER A 125 13.72 1.56 11.45
N HIS A 126 13.91 2.61 10.66
CA HIS A 126 15.23 3.09 10.25
C HIS A 126 15.40 4.62 10.37
N ARG A 127 14.30 5.39 10.32
CA ARG A 127 14.29 6.85 10.50
C ARG A 127 13.05 7.30 11.26
N GLU A 128 13.05 8.55 11.71
CA GLU A 128 11.85 9.18 12.25
C GLU A 128 10.78 9.37 11.17
N PRO A 129 9.48 9.29 11.52
CA PRO A 129 8.94 9.07 12.86
C PRO A 129 8.92 7.60 13.36
N ALA A 130 9.31 6.62 12.54
CA ALA A 130 9.19 5.20 12.89
C ALA A 130 10.10 4.73 14.02
N LEU A 131 11.25 5.39 14.26
CA LEU A 131 12.16 5.01 15.36
C LEU A 131 11.59 5.34 16.74
N SER A 132 10.96 6.51 16.89
CA SER A 132 10.36 6.95 18.14
C SER A 132 8.92 6.47 18.35
N PHE A 133 8.32 5.79 17.37
CA PHE A 133 6.96 5.30 17.47
C PHE A 133 6.88 4.05 18.35
N GLU A 134 6.23 4.19 19.52
CA GLU A 134 5.96 3.09 20.43
C GLU A 134 4.53 2.56 20.22
N TYR A 135 4.42 1.30 19.84
CA TYR A 135 3.14 0.67 19.57
C TYR A 135 2.49 0.11 20.85
N ASP A 136 1.26 0.54 21.13
CA ASP A 136 0.41 0.03 22.18
C ASP A 136 -0.80 -0.74 21.61
N GLU A 137 -0.93 -2.02 21.98
CA GLU A 137 -2.05 -2.85 21.51
C GLU A 137 -3.38 -2.49 22.18
N SER A 138 -3.37 -1.73 23.28
CA SER A 138 -4.58 -1.36 24.02
C SER A 138 -5.42 -0.27 23.33
N SER A 139 -4.87 0.38 22.30
CA SER A 139 -5.51 1.51 21.63
C SER A 139 -5.46 1.39 20.10
N SER A 140 -6.30 2.16 19.41
CA SER A 140 -6.31 2.17 17.94
C SER A 140 -5.01 2.73 17.37
N LEU A 141 -4.40 2.02 16.40
CA LEU A 141 -3.20 2.49 15.69
C LEU A 141 -3.38 3.89 15.08
N TYR A 142 -4.58 4.19 14.56
CA TYR A 142 -4.86 5.50 13.97
C TYR A 142 -4.74 6.64 15.01
N ALA A 143 -5.29 6.43 16.21
CA ALA A 143 -5.21 7.40 17.30
C ALA A 143 -3.77 7.60 17.77
N GLN A 144 -3.00 6.50 17.88
CA GLN A 144 -1.59 6.54 18.26
C GLN A 144 -0.74 7.30 17.23
N LEU A 145 -0.89 6.99 15.93
CA LEU A 145 -0.17 7.66 14.86
C LEU A 145 -0.51 9.16 14.80
N SER A 146 -1.79 9.52 14.95
CA SER A 146 -2.21 10.92 14.94
C SER A 146 -1.55 11.71 16.07
N LYS A 147 -1.57 11.16 17.29
CA LYS A 147 -0.92 11.75 18.47
C LYS A 147 0.60 11.86 18.30
N HIS A 148 1.23 10.82 17.76
CA HIS A 148 2.67 10.79 17.51
C HIS A 148 3.09 11.89 16.53
N MET A 149 2.41 11.96 15.39
CA MET A 149 2.70 12.94 14.33
C MET A 149 2.46 14.39 14.79
N GLU A 150 1.48 14.64 15.65
CA GLU A 150 1.28 15.96 16.28
C GLU A 150 2.42 16.34 17.21
N THR A 151 2.95 15.38 17.97
CA THR A 151 4.05 15.60 18.91
C THR A 151 5.37 15.84 18.17
N SER A 152 5.67 15.05 17.14
CA SER A 152 6.90 15.22 16.33
C SER A 152 6.94 16.56 15.58
N LYS A 153 5.79 17.13 15.20
CA LYS A 153 5.74 18.47 14.59
C LYS A 153 6.12 19.56 15.60
N LYS A 154 5.60 19.50 16.83
CA LYS A 154 5.88 20.49 17.89
C LYS A 154 7.33 20.50 18.38
N VAL A 155 8.08 19.41 18.17
CA VAL A 155 9.49 19.30 18.57
C VAL A 155 10.43 19.87 17.50
N ASN A 156 9.95 20.00 16.26
CA ASN A 156 10.74 20.51 15.13
C ASN A 156 10.42 21.97 14.75
N ASP A 157 9.50 22.62 15.48
CA ASP A 157 9.22 24.06 15.45
C ASP A 157 9.87 24.75 16.65
#